data_AF-A0A959X679-F1
#
_entry.id   AF-A0A959X679-F1
#
_cell.length_a   1.000
_cell.length_b   1.000
_cell.length_c   1.000
_cell.angle_alpha   90.00
_cell.angle_beta   90.00
_cell.angle_gamma   90.00
#
_symmetry.space_group_name_H-M   'P 1'
#
loop_
_entity.id
_entity.type
_entity.pdbx_description
1 polymer ?
#
loop_
_entity_poly.entity_id
_entity_poly.type
_entity_poly.pdbx_seq_one_letter_code
_entity_poly.pdbx_strand_id
1 'polypeptide(L)'
;GVHTTACGDAHIGNIGFYRSPEGNQVIDLNDFDEAHTGAWEWDLRRLTASIWVLGRDNGASEEQCAEAIRHCVSAYRDEVSFL
;
A
#
# COMPACT_ATOMS: atom_id res chain seq x y z
N GLY A 1 -1.30 -16.56 -10.72
CA GLY A 1 -1.89 -15.26 -10.37
C GLY A 1 -1.92 -14.39 -11.61
N VAL A 2 -2.62 -13.27 -11.57
CA VAL A 2 -2.51 -12.24 -12.60
C VAL A 2 -1.17 -11.54 -12.40
N HIS A 3 -0.34 -11.49 -13.44
CA HIS A 3 0.92 -10.78 -13.40
C HIS A 3 0.72 -9.36 -13.90
N THR A 4 1.21 -8.38 -13.15
CA THR A 4 1.19 -6.96 -13.46
C THR A 4 2.56 -6.35 -13.20
N THR A 5 2.77 -5.11 -13.63
CA THR A 5 3.91 -4.33 -13.13
C THR A 5 3.62 -3.98 -11.68
N ALA A 6 4.31 -4.66 -10.76
CA ALA A 6 4.27 -4.37 -9.34
C ALA A 6 5.27 -3.26 -9.00
N CYS A 7 4.97 -2.48 -7.96
CA CYS A 7 5.87 -1.48 -7.38
C CYS A 7 7.14 -2.14 -6.84
N GLY A 8 7.03 -3.33 -6.24
CA GLY A 8 8.17 -4.06 -5.69
C GLY A 8 8.49 -3.65 -4.26
N ASP A 9 8.34 -2.37 -3.90
CA ASP A 9 8.55 -1.82 -2.56
C ASP A 9 7.32 -1.09 -1.97
N ALA A 10 6.13 -1.65 -2.16
CA ALA A 10 4.90 -1.06 -1.60
C ALA A 10 4.88 -1.14 -0.06
N HIS A 11 5.09 -0.02 0.61
CA HIS A 11 4.96 0.12 2.06
C HIS A 11 4.47 1.52 2.45
N ILE A 12 3.92 1.67 3.66
CA ILE A 12 3.27 2.91 4.10
C ILE A 12 4.18 4.15 4.05
N GLY A 13 5.49 3.98 4.19
CA GLY A 13 6.48 5.05 4.05
C GLY A 13 6.57 5.62 2.63
N ASN A 14 6.21 4.82 1.62
CA ASN A 14 6.18 5.22 0.21
C ASN A 14 4.80 5.76 -0.22
N ILE A 15 3.81 5.83 0.69
CA ILE A 15 2.50 6.44 0.45
C ILE A 15 2.47 7.79 1.14
N GLY A 16 2.16 8.85 0.39
CA GLY A 16 2.21 10.19 0.96
C GLY A 16 1.55 11.25 0.11
N PHE A 17 1.61 12.48 0.60
CA PHE A 17 1.18 13.65 -0.15
C PHE A 17 2.33 14.21 -0.97
N TYR A 18 2.14 14.27 -2.28
CA TYR A 18 3.12 14.80 -3.24
C TYR A 18 2.53 15.98 -4.00
N ARG A 19 3.40 16.71 -4.70
CA ARG A 19 2.99 17.79 -5.60
C ARG A 19 2.99 17.28 -7.03
N SER A 20 1.84 17.31 -7.69
CA SER A 20 1.71 16.97 -9.10
C SER A 20 2.49 17.97 -9.98
N PRO A 21 2.80 17.63 -11.25
CA PRO A 21 3.43 18.56 -12.18
C PRO A 21 2.65 19.88 -12.36
N GLU A 22 1.33 19.84 -12.21
CA GLU A 22 0.41 20.98 -12.27
C GLU A 22 0.38 21.79 -10.97
N GLY A 23 1.11 21.36 -9.94
CA GLY A 23 1.23 22.03 -8.65
C GLY A 23 0.20 21.63 -7.61
N ASN A 24 -0.68 20.66 -7.89
CA ASN A 24 -1.72 20.19 -6.97
C ASN A 24 -1.16 19.23 -5.93
N GLN A 25 -1.74 19.22 -4.73
CA GLN A 25 -1.43 18.19 -3.74
C GLN A 25 -2.21 16.92 -4.07
N VAL A 26 -1.50 15.81 -4.23
CA VAL A 26 -2.08 14.50 -4.55
C VAL A 26 -1.61 13.49 -3.51
N ILE A 27 -2.44 12.48 -3.21
CA ILE A 27 -1.98 11.28 -2.52
C ILE A 27 -1.45 10.35 -3.60
N ASP A 28 -0.21 9.89 -3.45
CA ASP A 28 0.42 9.01 -4.44
C ASP A 28 1.27 7.93 -3.75
N LEU A 29 1.63 6.93 -4.54
CA LEU A 29 2.69 5.98 -4.24
C LEU A 29 3.97 6.46 -4.93
N ASN A 30 5.08 6.48 -4.21
CA ASN A 30 6.39 6.85 -4.75
C ASN A 30 7.37 5.68 -4.67
N ASP A 31 8.54 5.88 -5.26
CA ASP A 31 9.69 4.97 -5.28
C ASP A 31 9.42 3.65 -6.02
N PHE A 32 9.83 3.63 -7.30
CA PHE A 32 9.58 2.53 -8.25
C PHE A 32 10.89 1.92 -8.76
N ASP A 33 11.99 2.06 -8.04
CA ASP A 33 13.28 1.50 -8.43
C ASP A 33 13.33 -0.05 -8.35
N GLU A 34 12.51 -0.65 -7.49
CA GLU A 34 12.24 -2.10 -7.40
C GLU A 34 11.12 -2.60 -8.33
N ALA A 35 10.56 -1.75 -9.20
CA ALA A 35 9.41 -2.12 -10.02
C ALA A 35 9.75 -3.22 -11.03
N HIS A 36 8.90 -4.26 -11.08
CA HIS A 36 9.07 -5.40 -11.96
C HIS A 36 7.76 -6.11 -12.27
N THR A 37 7.72 -6.91 -13.33
CA THR A 37 6.56 -7.76 -13.61
C THR A 37 6.48 -8.88 -12.59
N GLY A 38 5.41 -8.88 -11.79
CA GLY A 38 5.25 -9.77 -10.65
C GLY A 38 3.78 -10.03 -10.34
N ALA A 39 3.55 -10.84 -9.31
CA ALA A 39 2.22 -11.07 -8.79
C ALA A 39 1.79 -9.85 -7.98
N TRP A 40 0.62 -9.26 -8.28
CA TRP A 40 0.12 -8.07 -7.59
C TRP A 40 -0.01 -8.29 -6.07
N GLU A 41 -0.21 -9.54 -5.63
CA GLU A 41 -0.32 -9.92 -4.23
C GLU A 41 0.96 -9.61 -3.43
N TRP A 42 2.10 -9.43 -4.09
CA TRP A 42 3.36 -9.10 -3.42
C TRP A 42 3.32 -7.70 -2.82
N ASP A 43 2.85 -6.70 -3.57
CA ASP A 43 2.71 -5.33 -3.08
C ASP A 43 1.68 -5.26 -1.95
N LEU A 44 0.52 -5.92 -2.09
CA LEU A 44 -0.49 -5.92 -1.03
C LEU A 44 0.03 -6.56 0.27
N ARG A 45 0.83 -7.64 0.17
CA ARG A 45 1.45 -8.27 1.35
C ARG A 45 2.51 -7.37 2.00
N ARG A 46 3.36 -6.70 1.22
CA ARG A 46 4.35 -5.76 1.77
C ARG A 46 3.64 -4.57 2.44
N LEU A 47 2.63 -4.01 1.79
CA LEU A 47 1.85 -2.90 2.32
C LEU A 47 1.20 -3.28 3.66
N THR A 48 0.51 -4.42 3.71
CA THR A 48 -0.14 -4.89 4.95
C THR A 48 0.87 -5.21 6.05
N ALA A 49 2.02 -5.81 5.74
CA ALA A 49 3.08 -5.98 6.73
C ALA A 49 3.57 -4.64 7.28
N SER A 50 3.76 -3.63 6.41
CA SER A 50 4.23 -2.30 6.83
C SER A 50 3.24 -1.56 7.73
N ILE A 51 1.93 -1.65 7.45
CA ILE A 51 0.88 -1.06 8.29
C ILE A 51 0.92 -1.69 9.68
N TRP A 52 1.11 -3.00 9.77
CA TRP A 52 1.21 -3.70 11.05
C TRP A 52 2.43 -3.27 11.86
N VAL A 53 3.60 -3.20 11.20
CA VAL A 53 4.85 -2.77 11.84
C VAL A 53 4.72 -1.34 12.36
N LEU A 54 4.21 -0.42 11.54
CA LEU A 54 3.99 0.97 11.93
C LEU A 54 2.96 1.10 13.06
N GLY A 55 1.87 0.33 13.01
CA GLY A 55 0.86 0.31 14.05
C GLY A 55 1.44 -0.06 15.41
N ARG A 56 2.23 -1.13 15.46
CA ARG A 56 2.95 -1.55 16.68
C ARG A 56 3.94 -0.50 17.16
N ASP A 57 4.74 0.09 16.26
CA ASP A 57 5.70 1.13 16.59
C ASP A 57 5.02 2.35 17.23
N ASN A 58 3.81 2.68 16.77
CA ASN A 58 2.98 3.75 17.31
C ASN A 58 2.14 3.35 18.55
N GLY A 59 2.32 2.14 19.09
CA GLY A 59 1.64 1.68 20.30
C GLY A 59 0.19 1.24 20.11
N ALA A 60 -0.23 0.94 18.87
CA ALA A 60 -1.54 0.34 18.62
C ALA A 60 -1.62 -1.11 19.13
N SER A 61 -2.81 -1.54 19.54
CA SER A 61 -3.05 -2.93 19.91
C SER A 61 -3.04 -3.86 18.69
N GLU A 62 -2.89 -5.16 18.93
CA GLU A 62 -2.96 -6.19 17.89
C GLU A 62 -4.32 -6.17 17.17
N GLU A 63 -5.41 -5.91 17.90
CA GLU A 63 -6.76 -5.78 17.34
C GLU A 63 -6.88 -4.56 16.44
N GLN A 64 -6.31 -3.42 16.84
CA GLN A 64 -6.29 -2.19 16.05
C GLN A 64 -5.48 -2.39 14.75
N CYS A 65 -4.32 -3.07 14.84
CA CYS A 65 -3.54 -3.43 13.66
C CYS A 65 -4.34 -4.35 12.72
N ALA A 66 -4.97 -5.38 13.25
CA ALA A 66 -5.79 -6.31 12.47
C ALA A 66 -7.01 -5.66 11.82
N GLU A 67 -7.62 -4.67 12.48
CA GLU A 67 -8.68 -3.85 11.90
C GLU A 67 -8.15 -2.99 10.74
N ALA A 68 -7.01 -2.32 10.92
CA ALA A 68 -6.39 -1.52 9.87
C ALA A 68 -6.04 -2.35 8.62
N ILE A 69 -5.51 -3.57 8.79
CA ILE A 69 -5.26 -4.49 7.68
C ILE A 69 -6.56 -4.89 6.98
N ARG A 70 -7.62 -5.21 7.73
CA ARG A 70 -8.93 -5.56 7.14
C ARG A 70 -9.51 -4.42 6.31
N HIS A 71 -9.38 -3.17 6.77
CA HIS A 71 -9.78 -2.00 6.02
C HIS A 71 -8.93 -1.82 4.76
N CYS A 72 -7.61 -1.90 4.85
CA CYS A 72 -6.70 -1.81 3.71
C CYS A 72 -7.02 -2.84 2.61
N VAL A 73 -7.14 -4.12 2.97
CA VAL A 73 -7.43 -5.19 2.01
C VAL A 73 -8.84 -5.08 1.44
N SER A 74 -9.82 -4.64 2.23
CA SER A 74 -11.18 -4.42 1.74
C SER A 74 -11.23 -3.29 0.73
N ALA A 75 -10.60 -2.15 1.03
CA ALA A 75 -10.50 -1.03 0.10
C ALA A 75 -9.80 -1.44 -1.21
N TYR A 76 -8.67 -2.16 -1.11
CA TYR A 76 -7.96 -2.66 -2.30
C TYR A 76 -8.85 -3.55 -3.17
N ARG A 77 -9.56 -4.51 -2.55
CA ARG A 77 -10.51 -5.39 -3.25
C ARG A 77 -11.61 -4.59 -3.94
N ASP A 78 -12.19 -3.61 -3.23
CA ASP A 78 -13.33 -2.85 -3.73
C ASP A 78 -12.91 -1.98 -4.93
N GLU A 79 -11.74 -1.33 -4.87
CA GLU A 79 -11.16 -0.59 -6.00
C GLU A 79 -10.85 -1.48 -7.20
N VAL A 80 -10.23 -2.65 -6.99
CA VAL A 80 -9.95 -3.59 -8.08
C VAL A 80 -11.24 -4.15 -8.68
N SER A 81 -12.29 -4.34 -7.89
CA SER A 81 -13.58 -4.83 -8.38
C SER A 81 -14.36 -3.81 -9.22
N PHE A 82 -14.03 -2.52 -9.07
CA PHE A 82 -14.63 -1.44 -9.82
C PHE A 82 -14.01 -1.28 -11.23
N LEU A 83 -12.78 -1.76 -11.42
CA LEU A 83 -12.03 -1.74 -12.69
C LEU A 83 -12.42 -2.91 -13.61
#